data_AF-A0A7J6LBD4-F1
#
_entry.id   AF-A0A7J6LBD4-F1
#
_cell.length_a   1.000
_cell.length_b   1.000
_cell.length_c   1.000
_cell.angle_alpha   90.00
_cell.angle_beta   90.00
_cell.angle_gamma   90.00
#
_symmetry.space_group_name_H-M   'P 1'
#
loop_
_entity.id
_entity.type
_entity.pdbx_description
1 polymer ?
#
loop_
_entity_poly.entity_id
_entity_poly.type
_entity_poly.pdbx_seq_one_letter_code
_entity_poly.pdbx_strand_id
1 'polypeptide(L)'
;MPPNNDYQEVEYPIVRPKAQPRIHRILSFGYPVTVNAEVPTAYRFQYPPDPDGAPDELHMGIIPAGYKASIRVNREGEDASGVDPSAETSEIFFCSREGQLGPEFRVCFQDLESVLMDWTDDVDTLWIEVMTALEDTQALGEAALEFLDCDPLFLFGIADPTTQKAVERTSNNVVPMLRCSGAIPTLHEWFSYLQADPQIDEEYTWVIESFADQELPPPWTSVIGVGSIICYVNEETSESTWKHPFYDYFAQLLDHCRHVSKEEHIKLRINRMLWSYEAECNSNILTQEPIVSPRYVREIAEILKVDVVAEPFMVRTIKVFIKAFSLQYRLETELDTQEVKYCLEIIDNERNRFQISQEVLEQEDPSATIGPNEAGQVYCVECGIVASCYCPKCRDCLCETCFEKLHMKGNRKLHVPNHLIPCCLCRTLPAKLQCTYTFGSYCHECYTGKHVKTLPRFLDLKPVKIDYTRDYAYIEQEEGTETKRRSVGHSLQSQLTKAQASHGTGPGGRVLAKGELDPRKELLESLSRTAPPHTLLGIKWHAFFDRRGSKYFHNFETGESLHRPQETRLADDWDLLLKETGLADSVLANDSKKLKELKKLAT
;
A
#
# COMPACT_ATOMS: atom_id res chain seq x y z
N MET A 1 70.03 -1.51 -4.28
CA MET A 1 69.42 -2.64 -5.00
C MET A 1 68.05 -2.86 -4.37
N PRO A 2 66.94 -2.70 -5.11
CA PRO A 2 65.64 -3.09 -4.58
C PRO A 2 65.62 -4.62 -4.40
N PRO A 3 64.85 -5.13 -3.42
CA PRO A 3 64.75 -6.58 -3.21
C PRO A 3 64.13 -7.21 -4.46
N ASN A 4 64.71 -8.33 -4.90
CA ASN A 4 64.08 -9.23 -5.87
C ASN A 4 62.71 -9.60 -5.30
N ASN A 5 61.66 -9.09 -5.92
CA ASN A 5 60.32 -9.61 -5.72
C ASN A 5 60.33 -10.94 -6.47
N ASP A 6 60.51 -12.04 -5.74
CA ASP A 6 60.23 -13.38 -6.25
C ASP A 6 58.73 -13.42 -6.58
N TYR A 7 58.40 -13.13 -7.85
CA TYR A 7 57.07 -13.39 -8.36
C TYR A 7 56.88 -14.90 -8.31
N GLN A 8 56.09 -15.38 -7.35
CA GLN A 8 55.57 -16.74 -7.41
C GLN A 8 54.76 -16.83 -8.71
N GLU A 9 55.22 -17.65 -9.65
CA GLU A 9 54.45 -18.00 -10.83
C GLU A 9 53.15 -18.65 -10.36
N VAL A 10 52.04 -17.94 -10.54
CA VAL A 10 50.71 -18.46 -10.26
C VAL A 10 50.38 -19.44 -11.39
N GLU A 11 50.41 -20.74 -11.10
CA GLU A 11 49.97 -21.77 -12.05
C GLU A 11 48.45 -21.68 -12.20
N TYR A 12 47.99 -21.52 -13.45
CA TYR A 12 46.56 -21.52 -13.79
C TYR A 12 46.14 -22.91 -14.27
N PRO A 13 44.90 -23.36 -13.99
CA PRO A 13 44.39 -24.61 -14.53
C PRO A 13 44.33 -24.53 -16.06
N ILE A 14 44.87 -25.56 -16.73
CA ILE A 14 44.91 -25.67 -18.19
C ILE A 14 43.78 -26.58 -18.64
N VAL A 15 42.79 -26.00 -19.32
CA VAL A 15 41.67 -26.70 -19.95
C VAL A 15 42.14 -27.29 -21.27
N ARG A 16 42.03 -28.60 -21.44
CA ARG A 16 42.46 -29.30 -22.67
C ARG A 16 41.26 -29.71 -23.51
N PRO A 17 41.22 -29.34 -24.80
CA PRO A 17 40.13 -29.76 -25.68
C PRO A 17 40.35 -31.18 -26.21
N LYS A 18 39.26 -31.93 -26.30
CA LYS A 18 39.07 -32.96 -27.32
C LYS A 18 38.30 -32.28 -28.46
N ALA A 19 38.69 -32.48 -29.72
CA ALA A 19 37.97 -31.87 -30.85
C ALA A 19 36.51 -32.33 -30.82
N GLN A 20 35.58 -31.42 -30.54
CA GLN A 20 34.15 -31.71 -30.45
C GLN A 20 33.33 -30.64 -31.18
N PRO A 21 32.23 -31.04 -31.84
CA PRO A 21 31.30 -30.09 -32.45
C PRO A 21 30.68 -29.19 -31.37
N ARG A 22 30.31 -27.96 -31.74
CA ARG A 22 29.63 -27.02 -30.84
C ARG A 22 28.20 -27.48 -30.59
N ILE A 23 27.98 -28.30 -29.56
CA ILE A 23 26.66 -28.86 -29.22
C ILE A 23 26.00 -28.17 -28.01
N HIS A 24 26.73 -27.29 -27.32
CA HIS A 24 26.20 -26.58 -26.16
C HIS A 24 25.26 -25.44 -26.56
N ARG A 25 24.26 -25.20 -25.70
CA ARG A 25 23.32 -24.08 -25.77
C ARG A 25 23.55 -23.19 -24.56
N ILE A 26 24.03 -21.98 -24.80
CA ILE A 26 24.21 -20.99 -23.74
C ILE A 26 22.84 -20.40 -23.37
N LEU A 27 22.45 -20.55 -22.11
CA LEU A 27 21.22 -20.00 -21.54
C LEU A 27 21.49 -18.63 -20.89
N SER A 28 22.64 -18.46 -20.26
CA SER A 28 23.10 -17.21 -19.63
C SER A 28 24.63 -17.13 -19.69
N PHE A 29 25.17 -16.03 -20.21
CA PHE A 29 26.62 -15.75 -20.18
C PHE A 29 27.16 -15.36 -18.81
N GLY A 30 26.31 -15.18 -17.79
CA GLY A 30 26.71 -14.65 -16.48
C GLY A 30 27.30 -13.22 -16.53
N TYR A 31 28.04 -12.87 -15.48
CA TYR A 31 28.82 -11.64 -15.31
C TYR A 31 30.22 -11.97 -14.74
N PRO A 32 31.26 -11.21 -15.10
CA PRO A 32 32.59 -11.40 -14.54
C PRO A 32 32.65 -10.84 -13.12
N VAL A 33 33.16 -11.62 -12.17
CA VAL A 33 33.36 -11.15 -10.79
C VAL A 33 34.63 -10.31 -10.75
N THR A 34 34.53 -9.08 -10.22
CA THR A 34 35.67 -8.16 -10.11
C THR A 34 35.85 -7.69 -8.68
N VAL A 35 37.07 -7.75 -8.18
CA VAL A 35 37.48 -7.19 -6.88
C VAL A 35 38.53 -6.12 -7.15
N ASN A 36 38.25 -4.87 -6.75
CA ASN A 36 39.11 -3.71 -7.07
C ASN A 36 39.32 -3.50 -8.59
N ALA A 37 38.26 -3.68 -9.39
CA ALA A 37 38.28 -3.57 -10.86
C ALA A 37 39.16 -4.61 -11.59
N GLU A 38 39.66 -5.62 -10.89
CA GLU A 38 40.38 -6.74 -11.48
C GLU A 38 39.61 -8.05 -11.24
N VAL A 39 39.62 -8.95 -12.24
CA VAL A 39 39.03 -10.30 -12.07
C VAL A 39 39.94 -11.11 -11.16
N PRO A 40 39.47 -11.65 -10.02
CA PRO A 40 40.29 -12.46 -9.12
C PRO A 40 40.88 -13.68 -9.84
N THR A 41 42.06 -14.12 -9.40
CA THR A 41 42.76 -15.28 -10.00
C THR A 41 41.93 -16.57 -9.95
N ALA A 42 41.10 -16.74 -8.91
CA ALA A 42 40.21 -17.88 -8.77
C ALA A 42 39.15 -18.01 -9.90
N TYR A 43 38.87 -16.93 -10.62
CA TYR A 43 37.95 -16.92 -11.76
C TYR A 43 38.67 -17.02 -13.12
N ARG A 44 40.00 -17.22 -13.13
CA ARG A 44 40.80 -17.28 -14.36
C ARG A 44 41.22 -18.71 -14.65
N PHE A 45 41.19 -19.09 -15.92
CA PHE A 45 41.71 -20.37 -16.41
C PHE A 45 42.49 -20.15 -17.71
N GLN A 46 43.24 -21.15 -18.17
CA GLN A 46 43.92 -21.13 -19.45
C GLN A 46 43.29 -22.13 -20.41
N TYR A 47 43.09 -21.74 -21.66
CA TYR A 47 42.54 -22.61 -22.70
C TYR A 47 43.19 -22.32 -24.07
N PRO A 48 43.37 -23.35 -24.92
CA PRO A 48 43.77 -23.13 -26.30
C PRO A 48 42.55 -22.62 -27.12
N PRO A 49 42.70 -21.53 -27.89
CA PRO A 49 41.60 -20.90 -28.62
C PRO A 49 41.15 -21.72 -29.84
N ASP A 50 42.04 -22.55 -30.37
CA ASP A 50 41.79 -23.45 -31.49
C ASP A 50 42.09 -24.89 -31.02
N PRO A 51 41.09 -25.77 -30.93
CA PRO A 51 41.29 -27.16 -30.53
C PRO A 51 42.14 -27.95 -31.54
N ASP A 52 42.22 -27.49 -32.80
CA ASP A 52 43.01 -28.10 -33.87
C ASP A 52 44.36 -27.38 -34.09
N GLY A 53 44.60 -26.27 -33.38
CA GLY A 53 45.79 -25.43 -33.49
C GLY A 53 47.00 -25.94 -32.70
N ALA A 54 48.15 -25.28 -32.85
CA ALA A 54 49.35 -25.63 -32.11
C ALA A 54 49.11 -25.44 -30.58
N PRO A 55 49.34 -26.47 -29.74
CA PRO A 55 48.98 -26.48 -28.32
C PRO A 55 49.76 -25.49 -27.44
N ASP A 56 50.68 -24.72 -28.02
CA ASP A 56 51.62 -23.87 -27.29
C ASP A 56 51.06 -22.46 -26.97
N GLU A 57 49.96 -22.05 -27.60
CA GLU A 57 49.32 -20.75 -27.37
C GLU A 57 48.10 -20.87 -26.43
N LEU A 58 48.34 -20.74 -25.12
CA LEU A 58 47.28 -20.71 -24.11
C LEU A 58 46.75 -19.28 -23.93
N HIS A 59 45.44 -19.10 -24.12
CA HIS A 59 44.72 -17.88 -23.82
C HIS A 59 44.18 -17.91 -22.40
N MET A 60 44.16 -16.75 -21.74
CA MET A 60 43.47 -16.61 -20.46
C MET A 60 41.96 -16.47 -20.69
N GLY A 61 41.18 -17.29 -20.00
CA GLY A 61 39.73 -17.21 -19.93
C GLY A 61 39.24 -16.74 -18.56
N ILE A 62 37.99 -16.29 -18.53
CA ILE A 62 37.26 -15.86 -17.33
C ILE A 62 36.07 -16.79 -17.14
N ILE A 63 35.89 -17.30 -15.93
CA ILE A 63 34.67 -17.99 -15.48
C ILE A 63 33.70 -16.90 -15.01
N PRO A 64 32.58 -16.65 -15.69
CA PRO A 64 31.60 -15.70 -15.21
C PRO A 64 30.75 -16.33 -14.10
N ALA A 65 30.29 -15.55 -13.12
CA ALA A 65 29.25 -15.93 -12.17
C ALA A 65 27.86 -15.81 -12.82
N GLY A 66 26.93 -16.70 -12.49
CA GLY A 66 25.60 -16.73 -13.11
C GLY A 66 25.59 -17.27 -14.53
N TYR A 67 26.66 -17.96 -14.96
CA TYR A 67 26.70 -18.68 -16.22
C TYR A 67 25.71 -19.84 -16.18
N LYS A 68 25.00 -20.08 -17.28
CA LYS A 68 24.15 -21.25 -17.46
C LYS A 68 24.27 -21.73 -18.89
N ALA A 69 24.57 -23.00 -19.09
CA ALA A 69 24.54 -23.64 -20.39
C ALA A 69 23.91 -25.03 -20.27
N SER A 70 23.37 -25.52 -21.38
CA SER A 70 22.85 -26.87 -21.49
C SER A 70 23.44 -27.62 -22.66
N ILE A 71 23.51 -28.94 -22.54
CA ILE A 71 23.94 -29.83 -23.61
C ILE A 71 22.92 -30.94 -23.74
N ARG A 72 22.58 -31.25 -24.99
CA ARG A 72 21.70 -32.38 -25.31
C ARG A 72 22.54 -33.58 -25.64
N VAL A 73 22.28 -34.67 -24.95
CA VAL A 73 23.00 -35.93 -25.11
C VAL A 73 21.99 -37.01 -25.52
N ASN A 74 22.27 -37.64 -26.65
CA ASN A 74 21.50 -38.79 -27.12
C ASN A 74 21.92 -40.02 -26.32
N ARG A 75 20.97 -40.88 -25.98
CA ARG A 75 21.25 -42.11 -25.22
C ARG A 75 22.27 -43.04 -25.90
N GLU A 76 22.35 -43.00 -27.23
CA GLU A 76 23.25 -43.84 -28.04
C GLU A 76 24.58 -43.14 -28.42
N GLY A 77 24.81 -41.89 -27.99
CA GLY A 77 26.09 -41.19 -28.18
C GLY A 77 26.42 -40.73 -29.61
N GLU A 78 25.47 -40.81 -30.55
CA GLU A 78 25.64 -40.20 -31.88
C GLU A 78 25.41 -38.67 -31.82
N ASP A 79 26.24 -37.93 -32.56
CA ASP A 79 26.19 -36.46 -32.69
C ASP A 79 24.76 -35.96 -32.86
N ALA A 80 24.29 -35.13 -31.92
CA ALA A 80 22.92 -34.60 -31.89
C ALA A 80 22.52 -33.75 -33.12
N SER A 81 23.45 -33.51 -34.04
CA SER A 81 23.23 -32.75 -35.27
C SER A 81 22.53 -33.55 -36.39
N GLY A 82 22.43 -34.89 -36.27
CA GLY A 82 21.91 -35.77 -37.33
C GLY A 82 20.69 -36.64 -36.97
N VAL A 83 20.17 -36.57 -35.75
CA VAL A 83 19.23 -37.58 -35.22
C VAL A 83 17.75 -37.15 -35.34
N ASP A 84 16.90 -38.15 -35.57
CA ASP A 84 15.44 -38.04 -35.65
C ASP A 84 14.87 -37.30 -34.41
N PRO A 85 14.10 -36.21 -34.55
CA PRO A 85 13.54 -35.43 -33.44
C PRO A 85 12.63 -36.21 -32.49
N SER A 86 12.36 -37.49 -32.76
CA SER A 86 11.63 -38.40 -31.87
C SER A 86 12.50 -39.20 -30.90
N ALA A 87 13.83 -39.13 -30.98
CA ALA A 87 14.71 -39.83 -30.03
C ALA A 87 14.65 -39.18 -28.64
N GLU A 88 14.63 -39.99 -27.58
CA GLU A 88 14.69 -39.51 -26.19
C GLU A 88 16.05 -38.84 -25.93
N THR A 89 16.08 -37.51 -25.91
CA THR A 89 17.27 -36.73 -25.60
C THR A 89 17.27 -36.32 -24.13
N SER A 90 18.38 -36.55 -23.43
CA SER A 90 18.59 -36.01 -22.09
C SER A 90 19.29 -34.65 -22.18
N GLU A 91 18.91 -33.71 -21.34
CA GLU A 91 19.55 -32.39 -21.27
C GLU A 91 20.30 -32.26 -19.94
N ILE A 92 21.57 -31.86 -20.01
CA ILE A 92 22.42 -31.64 -18.84
C ILE A 92 22.68 -30.13 -18.74
N PHE A 93 22.51 -29.56 -17.56
CA PHE A 93 22.67 -28.13 -17.31
C PHE A 93 23.89 -27.89 -16.42
N PHE A 94 24.75 -26.96 -16.82
CA PHE A 94 25.87 -26.48 -16.03
C PHE A 94 25.62 -25.03 -15.61
N CYS A 95 25.73 -24.78 -14.31
CA CYS A 95 25.51 -23.46 -13.71
C CYS A 95 26.76 -23.02 -12.93
N SER A 96 27.08 -21.73 -12.96
CA SER A 96 28.05 -21.10 -12.05
C SER A 96 27.40 -20.01 -11.21
N ARG A 97 27.98 -19.71 -10.04
CA ARG A 97 27.64 -18.55 -9.20
C ARG A 97 28.87 -17.98 -8.51
N GLU A 98 28.69 -16.83 -7.88
CA GLU A 98 29.71 -16.19 -7.05
C GLU A 98 29.80 -16.90 -5.69
N GLY A 99 30.95 -17.49 -5.38
CA GLY A 99 31.26 -18.11 -4.09
C GLY A 99 32.21 -17.27 -3.24
N GLN A 100 32.42 -17.69 -1.99
CA GLN A 100 33.24 -16.93 -1.02
C GLN A 100 34.73 -16.90 -1.37
N LEU A 101 35.26 -17.99 -1.93
CA LEU A 101 36.67 -18.16 -2.27
C LEU A 101 36.95 -18.18 -3.78
N GLY A 102 35.91 -18.32 -4.59
CA GLY A 102 36.00 -18.51 -6.03
C GLY A 102 34.63 -18.77 -6.65
N PRO A 103 34.56 -19.13 -7.94
CA PRO A 103 33.32 -19.57 -8.56
C PRO A 103 32.83 -20.87 -7.91
N GLU A 104 31.52 -20.97 -7.69
CA GLU A 104 30.87 -22.23 -7.32
C GLU A 104 30.07 -22.75 -8.52
N PHE A 105 30.02 -24.07 -8.66
CA PHE A 105 29.46 -24.77 -9.82
C PHE A 105 28.39 -25.76 -9.39
N ARG A 106 27.37 -25.95 -10.24
CA ARG A 106 26.27 -26.89 -10.01
C ARG A 106 25.85 -27.54 -11.32
N VAL A 107 25.51 -28.82 -11.29
CA VAL A 107 24.99 -29.56 -12.45
C VAL A 107 23.60 -30.11 -12.19
N CYS A 108 22.69 -29.92 -13.15
CA CYS A 108 21.32 -30.46 -13.12
C CYS A 108 21.08 -31.39 -14.32
N PHE A 109 20.18 -32.36 -14.17
CA PHE A 109 19.86 -33.37 -15.18
C PHE A 109 18.37 -33.33 -15.55
N GLN A 110 18.05 -33.33 -16.85
CA GLN A 110 16.72 -33.16 -17.46
C GLN A 110 16.08 -31.77 -17.31
N ASP A 111 16.13 -31.18 -16.12
CA ASP A 111 15.64 -29.82 -15.88
C ASP A 111 16.57 -29.07 -14.91
N LEU A 112 16.31 -27.77 -14.69
CA LEU A 112 17.12 -26.93 -13.80
C LEU A 112 16.85 -27.17 -12.30
N GLU A 113 15.79 -27.91 -11.97
CA GLU A 113 15.34 -28.19 -10.59
C GLU A 113 15.90 -29.54 -10.07
N SER A 114 16.14 -30.48 -10.98
CA SER A 114 16.66 -31.81 -10.76
C SER A 114 18.19 -31.75 -10.61
N VAL A 115 18.61 -31.26 -9.45
CA VAL A 115 20.02 -31.12 -9.08
C VAL A 115 20.66 -32.51 -9.03
N LEU A 116 21.66 -32.72 -9.89
CA LEU A 116 22.46 -33.94 -9.90
C LEU A 116 23.61 -33.82 -8.90
N MET A 117 24.29 -32.66 -8.90
CA MET A 117 25.32 -32.30 -7.93
C MET A 117 25.13 -30.85 -7.50
N ASP A 118 25.17 -30.61 -6.19
CA ASP A 118 24.98 -29.27 -5.59
C ASP A 118 26.25 -28.42 -5.70
N TRP A 119 26.17 -27.17 -5.22
CA TRP A 119 27.24 -26.18 -5.34
C TRP A 119 28.57 -26.64 -4.70
N THR A 120 29.64 -26.56 -5.49
CA THR A 120 31.04 -26.83 -5.08
C THR A 120 31.99 -25.84 -5.75
N ASP A 121 33.12 -25.54 -5.12
CA ASP A 121 34.15 -24.63 -5.62
C ASP A 121 35.22 -25.34 -6.48
N ASP A 122 35.18 -26.68 -6.54
CA ASP A 122 36.09 -27.50 -7.33
C ASP A 122 35.34 -28.14 -8.52
N VAL A 123 35.62 -27.63 -9.72
CA VAL A 123 34.99 -28.06 -10.97
C VAL A 123 35.40 -29.48 -11.37
N ASP A 124 36.60 -29.92 -11.03
CA ASP A 124 37.10 -31.25 -11.38
C ASP A 124 36.42 -32.30 -10.49
N THR A 125 36.38 -32.03 -9.18
CA THR A 125 35.66 -32.88 -8.22
C THR A 125 34.16 -32.96 -8.56
N LEU A 126 33.53 -31.82 -8.92
CA LEU A 126 32.15 -31.79 -9.39
C LEU A 126 31.94 -32.74 -10.57
N TRP A 127 32.79 -32.63 -11.59
CA TRP A 127 32.58 -33.35 -12.84
C TRP A 127 32.82 -34.85 -12.68
N ILE A 128 33.79 -35.25 -11.86
CA ILE A 128 34.01 -36.66 -11.50
C ILE A 128 32.77 -37.25 -10.81
N GLU A 129 32.17 -36.53 -9.86
CA GLU A 129 30.97 -36.98 -9.16
C GLU A 129 29.74 -37.02 -10.07
N VAL A 130 29.59 -36.03 -10.96
CA VAL A 130 28.54 -36.04 -12.00
C VAL A 130 28.66 -37.24 -12.92
N MET A 131 29.86 -37.54 -13.43
CA MET A 131 30.09 -38.68 -14.32
C MET A 131 29.81 -40.00 -13.61
N THR A 132 30.27 -40.14 -12.36
CA THR A 132 29.98 -41.32 -11.52
C THR A 132 28.49 -41.50 -11.30
N ALA A 133 27.75 -40.41 -11.01
CA ALA A 133 26.31 -40.45 -10.82
C ALA A 133 25.55 -40.83 -12.10
N LEU A 134 25.99 -40.34 -13.27
CA LEU A 134 25.39 -40.70 -14.56
C LEU A 134 25.65 -42.17 -14.94
N GLU A 135 26.83 -42.70 -14.61
CA GLU A 135 27.18 -44.11 -14.75
C GLU A 135 26.32 -45.01 -13.84
N ASP A 136 26.25 -44.68 -12.55
CA ASP A 136 25.52 -45.46 -11.54
C ASP A 136 24.01 -45.50 -11.82
N THR A 137 23.45 -44.40 -12.32
CA THR A 137 22.03 -44.32 -12.68
C THR A 137 21.70 -44.98 -14.01
N GLN A 138 22.70 -45.34 -14.82
CA GLN A 138 22.55 -45.85 -16.19
C GLN A 138 21.64 -44.97 -17.05
N ALA A 139 21.63 -43.66 -16.77
CA ALA A 139 20.76 -42.71 -17.44
C ALA A 139 21.21 -42.42 -18.89
N LEU A 140 22.49 -42.65 -19.18
CA LEU A 140 23.13 -42.44 -20.48
C LEU A 140 23.87 -43.70 -20.93
N GLY A 141 24.02 -43.90 -22.24
CA GLY A 141 24.83 -45.00 -22.79
C GLY A 141 26.33 -44.72 -22.72
N GLU A 142 27.15 -45.75 -22.95
CA GLU A 142 28.63 -45.66 -22.90
C GLU A 142 29.19 -44.61 -23.86
N ALA A 143 28.66 -44.52 -25.09
CA ALA A 143 29.09 -43.52 -26.07
C ALA A 143 28.73 -42.08 -25.64
N ALA A 144 27.62 -41.91 -24.92
CA ALA A 144 27.24 -40.61 -24.35
C ALA A 144 28.17 -40.21 -23.19
N LEU A 145 28.57 -41.17 -22.36
CA LEU A 145 29.55 -40.94 -21.29
C LEU A 145 30.94 -40.63 -21.87
N GLU A 146 31.38 -41.34 -22.92
CA GLU A 146 32.64 -41.04 -23.62
C GLU A 146 32.65 -39.65 -24.26
N PHE A 147 31.48 -39.17 -24.71
CA PHE A 147 31.31 -37.80 -25.19
C PHE A 147 31.44 -36.77 -24.05
N LEU A 148 30.87 -37.07 -22.88
CA LEU A 148 30.93 -36.21 -21.69
C LEU A 148 32.28 -36.26 -20.96
N ASP A 149 33.14 -37.22 -21.27
CA ASP A 149 34.52 -37.36 -20.77
C ASP A 149 35.45 -36.31 -21.40
N CYS A 150 35.13 -35.04 -21.13
CA CYS A 150 35.84 -33.84 -21.54
C CYS A 150 35.77 -32.81 -20.41
N ASP A 151 36.65 -31.81 -20.46
CA ASP A 151 36.64 -30.72 -19.49
C ASP A 151 35.28 -29.97 -19.54
N PRO A 152 34.57 -29.82 -18.42
CA PRO A 152 33.25 -29.20 -18.38
C PRO A 152 33.27 -27.74 -18.85
N LEU A 153 34.35 -26.99 -18.63
CA LEU A 153 34.45 -25.60 -19.09
C LEU A 153 34.48 -25.53 -20.62
N PHE A 154 35.06 -26.53 -21.28
CA PHE A 154 35.04 -26.63 -22.74
C PHE A 154 33.69 -27.16 -23.25
N LEU A 155 33.24 -28.26 -22.65
CA LEU A 155 32.02 -28.98 -23.01
C LEU A 155 30.80 -28.05 -22.98
N PHE A 156 30.64 -27.25 -21.92
CA PHE A 156 29.54 -26.29 -21.76
C PHE A 156 29.78 -24.93 -22.43
N GLY A 157 30.90 -24.76 -23.15
CA GLY A 157 31.14 -23.57 -23.96
C GLY A 157 31.64 -22.35 -23.18
N ILE A 158 32.09 -22.51 -21.94
CA ILE A 158 32.76 -21.41 -21.20
C ILE A 158 34.07 -21.06 -21.90
N ALA A 159 34.86 -22.06 -22.29
CA ALA A 159 36.12 -21.86 -23.01
C ALA A 159 35.95 -21.50 -24.50
N ASP A 160 34.72 -21.39 -25.04
CA ASP A 160 34.53 -21.00 -26.43
C ASP A 160 35.02 -19.56 -26.65
N PRO A 161 35.88 -19.28 -27.65
CA PRO A 161 36.33 -17.92 -27.97
C PRO A 161 35.19 -16.91 -28.16
N THR A 162 34.01 -17.36 -28.61
CA THR A 162 32.83 -16.50 -28.76
C THR A 162 32.21 -16.14 -27.41
N THR A 163 32.12 -17.10 -26.48
CA THR A 163 31.71 -16.88 -25.08
C THR A 163 32.70 -15.97 -24.38
N GLN A 164 34.00 -16.24 -24.49
CA GLN A 164 35.03 -15.44 -23.83
C GLN A 164 35.04 -14.01 -24.34
N LYS A 165 34.90 -13.77 -25.66
CA LYS A 165 34.69 -12.40 -26.19
C LYS A 165 33.42 -11.74 -25.64
N ALA A 166 32.34 -12.48 -25.42
CA ALA A 166 31.10 -11.94 -24.84
C ALA A 166 31.28 -11.59 -23.35
N VAL A 167 31.96 -12.45 -22.59
CA VAL A 167 32.30 -12.23 -21.18
C VAL A 167 33.28 -11.06 -21.03
N GLU A 168 34.31 -10.96 -21.89
CA GLU A 168 35.26 -9.84 -21.93
C GLU A 168 34.60 -8.50 -22.28
N ARG A 169 33.65 -8.51 -23.24
CA ARG A 169 32.83 -7.31 -23.52
C ARG A 169 31.99 -6.91 -22.31
N THR A 170 31.60 -7.88 -21.49
CA THR A 170 30.89 -7.63 -20.23
C THR A 170 31.85 -7.16 -19.13
N SER A 171 33.08 -7.69 -19.06
CA SER A 171 34.10 -7.31 -18.05
C SER A 171 34.66 -5.92 -18.28
N ASN A 172 34.71 -5.46 -19.52
CA ASN A 172 35.15 -4.11 -19.88
C ASN A 172 34.09 -3.01 -19.64
N ASN A 173 32.96 -3.38 -19.04
CA ASN A 173 32.10 -2.52 -18.21
C ASN A 173 31.56 -1.22 -18.84
N VAL A 174 30.52 -1.29 -19.69
CA VAL A 174 29.74 -0.08 -20.05
C VAL A 174 28.23 -0.28 -20.20
N VAL A 175 27.73 -1.47 -20.54
CA VAL A 175 26.30 -1.62 -20.89
C VAL A 175 25.62 -2.78 -20.14
N PRO A 176 24.69 -2.48 -19.22
CA PRO A 176 23.80 -3.48 -18.66
C PRO A 176 22.92 -4.04 -19.79
N MET A 177 22.81 -5.36 -19.88
CA MET A 177 22.04 -6.07 -20.91
C MET A 177 20.85 -6.81 -20.31
N LEU A 178 19.65 -6.58 -20.85
CA LEU A 178 18.44 -7.29 -20.42
C LEU A 178 18.32 -8.60 -21.18
N ARG A 179 18.05 -9.69 -20.46
CA ARG A 179 17.87 -11.03 -21.03
C ARG A 179 16.44 -11.48 -20.78
N CYS A 180 15.83 -12.07 -21.80
CA CYS A 180 14.54 -12.72 -21.65
C CYS A 180 14.73 -14.23 -21.51
N SER A 181 14.31 -14.81 -20.40
CA SER A 181 14.16 -16.27 -20.28
C SER A 181 12.91 -16.78 -21.04
N GLY A 182 12.08 -15.88 -21.59
CA GLY A 182 10.87 -16.18 -22.36
C GLY A 182 10.50 -15.09 -23.38
N ALA A 183 9.21 -14.90 -23.68
CA ALA A 183 8.75 -13.86 -24.61
C ALA A 183 8.71 -12.45 -24.00
N ILE A 184 8.59 -12.36 -22.67
CA ILE A 184 8.47 -11.11 -21.90
C ILE A 184 9.42 -11.22 -20.70
N PRO A 185 10.25 -10.20 -20.42
CA PRO A 185 11.10 -10.21 -19.23
C PRO A 185 10.26 -10.24 -17.95
N THR A 186 10.65 -11.09 -17.01
CA THR A 186 10.05 -11.19 -15.68
C THR A 186 10.52 -10.04 -14.79
N LEU A 187 9.76 -9.74 -13.72
CA LEU A 187 10.15 -8.69 -12.77
C LEU A 187 11.54 -8.95 -12.16
N HIS A 188 11.87 -10.21 -11.86
CA HIS A 188 13.19 -10.58 -11.33
C HIS A 188 14.35 -10.31 -12.31
N GLU A 189 14.11 -10.46 -13.61
CA GLU A 189 15.08 -10.07 -14.64
C GLU A 189 15.28 -8.56 -14.68
N TRP A 190 14.22 -7.76 -14.46
CA TRP A 190 14.33 -6.31 -14.32
C TRP A 190 15.08 -5.87 -13.05
N PHE A 191 14.89 -6.56 -11.92
CA PHE A 191 15.68 -6.37 -10.70
C PHE A 191 17.17 -6.58 -10.99
N SER A 192 17.50 -7.73 -11.58
CA SER A 192 18.87 -8.08 -11.94
C SER A 192 19.47 -7.07 -12.93
N TYR A 193 18.66 -6.62 -13.89
CA TYR A 193 19.05 -5.66 -14.90
C TYR A 193 19.43 -4.30 -14.31
N LEU A 194 18.64 -3.77 -13.37
CA LEU A 194 18.91 -2.51 -12.65
C LEU A 194 19.93 -2.65 -11.51
N GLN A 195 20.52 -3.84 -11.31
CA GLN A 195 21.40 -4.13 -10.17
C GLN A 195 20.71 -3.86 -8.81
N ALA A 196 19.43 -4.23 -8.74
CA ALA A 196 18.60 -4.17 -7.55
C ALA A 196 18.53 -5.55 -6.88
N ASP A 197 18.54 -5.57 -5.55
CA ASP A 197 18.35 -6.79 -4.77
C ASP A 197 16.88 -6.90 -4.34
N PRO A 198 16.14 -7.96 -4.73
CA PRO A 198 14.73 -8.13 -4.34
C PRO A 198 14.46 -8.12 -2.84
N GLN A 199 15.42 -8.48 -2.01
CA GLN A 199 15.27 -8.53 -0.55
C GLN A 199 15.61 -7.20 0.11
N ILE A 200 16.66 -6.52 -0.37
CA ILE A 200 17.11 -5.25 0.22
C ILE A 200 16.26 -4.08 -0.30
N ASP A 201 15.92 -4.12 -1.59
CA ASP A 201 15.19 -3.06 -2.29
C ASP A 201 13.68 -3.33 -2.38
N GLU A 202 13.11 -4.14 -1.47
CA GLU A 202 11.68 -4.52 -1.47
C GLU A 202 10.77 -3.28 -1.48
N GLU A 203 11.11 -2.24 -0.70
CA GLU A 203 10.36 -0.97 -0.65
C GLU A 203 10.45 -0.14 -1.95
N TYR A 204 11.40 -0.46 -2.83
CA TYR A 204 11.66 0.21 -4.10
C TYR A 204 11.20 -0.61 -5.31
N THR A 205 10.50 -1.73 -5.09
CA THR A 205 9.92 -2.57 -6.17
C THR A 205 9.14 -1.75 -7.20
N TRP A 206 8.43 -0.71 -6.75
CA TRP A 206 7.65 0.18 -7.62
C TRP A 206 8.50 0.89 -8.69
N VAL A 207 9.78 1.16 -8.43
CA VAL A 207 10.71 1.79 -9.39
C VAL A 207 10.97 0.83 -10.54
N ILE A 208 11.08 -0.45 -10.22
CA ILE A 208 11.41 -1.53 -11.15
C ILE A 208 10.16 -1.92 -11.95
N GLU A 209 8.99 -1.98 -11.31
CA GLU A 209 7.70 -2.09 -11.99
C GLU A 209 7.49 -0.91 -12.95
N SER A 210 7.75 0.32 -12.48
CA SER A 210 7.66 1.52 -13.32
C SER A 210 8.62 1.51 -14.50
N PHE A 211 9.77 0.83 -14.36
CA PHE A 211 10.72 0.66 -15.45
C PHE A 211 10.26 -0.39 -16.46
N ALA A 212 9.73 -1.50 -15.97
CA ALA A 212 9.18 -2.58 -16.80
C ALA A 212 7.97 -2.13 -17.63
N ASP A 213 7.12 -1.26 -17.07
CA ASP A 213 5.94 -0.70 -17.73
C ASP A 213 6.26 0.47 -18.67
N GLN A 214 7.48 1.00 -18.63
CA GLN A 214 7.84 2.20 -19.39
C GLN A 214 7.95 1.87 -20.89
N GLU A 215 7.06 2.46 -21.68
CA GLU A 215 7.16 2.39 -23.15
C GLU A 215 8.46 3.04 -23.63
N LEU A 216 9.06 2.42 -24.64
CA LEU A 216 10.27 2.94 -25.28
C LEU A 216 9.98 4.32 -25.92
N PRO A 217 10.92 5.27 -25.82
CA PRO A 217 10.72 6.57 -26.45
C PRO A 217 10.75 6.39 -27.97
N PRO A 218 9.78 6.92 -28.73
CA PRO A 218 9.89 6.94 -30.19
C PRO A 218 11.19 7.64 -30.61
N PRO A 219 11.97 7.12 -31.58
CA PRO A 219 11.70 6.00 -32.50
C PRO A 219 12.41 4.67 -32.10
N TRP A 220 12.61 4.40 -30.81
CA TRP A 220 13.28 3.18 -30.35
C TRP A 220 12.33 1.98 -30.35
N THR A 221 12.82 0.83 -30.83
CA THR A 221 12.14 -0.47 -30.76
C THR A 221 13.03 -1.53 -30.13
N SER A 222 12.43 -2.55 -29.53
CA SER A 222 13.14 -3.70 -28.97
C SER A 222 13.12 -4.88 -29.94
N VAL A 223 14.27 -5.50 -30.14
CA VAL A 223 14.46 -6.68 -30.97
C VAL A 223 15.15 -7.74 -30.13
N ILE A 224 14.60 -8.95 -30.12
CA ILE A 224 15.22 -10.09 -29.45
C ILE A 224 16.32 -10.63 -30.37
N GLY A 225 17.57 -10.45 -29.97
CA GLY A 225 18.75 -10.94 -30.66
C GLY A 225 19.04 -12.41 -30.40
N VAL A 226 20.13 -12.90 -31.00
CA VAL A 226 20.62 -14.27 -30.80
C VAL A 226 20.97 -14.48 -29.32
N GLY A 227 20.45 -15.56 -28.72
CA GLY A 227 20.65 -15.86 -27.30
C GLY A 227 19.66 -15.19 -26.34
N SER A 228 18.50 -14.77 -26.83
CA SER A 228 17.42 -14.14 -26.04
C SER A 228 17.83 -12.83 -25.34
N ILE A 229 18.80 -12.12 -25.90
CA ILE A 229 19.25 -10.82 -25.42
C ILE A 229 18.42 -9.73 -26.12
N ILE A 230 17.89 -8.77 -25.35
CA ILE A 230 17.18 -7.63 -25.94
C ILE A 230 18.18 -6.61 -26.45
N CYS A 231 18.06 -6.29 -27.74
CA CYS A 231 18.71 -5.15 -28.38
C CYS A 231 17.67 -4.05 -28.60
N TYR A 232 18.02 -2.80 -28.32
CA TYR A 232 17.20 -1.65 -28.64
C TYR A 232 17.77 -0.97 -29.87
N VAL A 233 16.95 -0.78 -30.89
CA VAL A 233 17.35 -0.18 -32.16
C VAL A 233 16.54 1.09 -32.37
N ASN A 234 17.23 2.17 -32.71
CA ASN A 234 16.60 3.41 -33.14
C ASN A 234 16.31 3.30 -34.65
N GLU A 235 15.03 3.33 -35.03
CA GLU A 235 14.63 3.13 -36.44
C GLU A 235 15.09 4.26 -37.36
N GLU A 236 15.26 5.48 -36.84
CA GLU A 236 15.64 6.64 -37.63
C GLU A 236 17.16 6.76 -37.80
N THR A 237 17.93 6.53 -36.73
CA THR A 237 19.40 6.67 -36.75
C THR A 237 20.12 5.37 -37.11
N SER A 238 19.42 4.23 -37.11
CA SER A 238 19.99 2.88 -37.20
C SER A 238 21.02 2.57 -36.11
N GLU A 239 21.02 3.34 -35.02
CA GLU A 239 21.85 3.06 -33.85
C GLU A 239 21.26 1.90 -33.05
N SER A 240 22.12 1.00 -32.58
CA SER A 240 21.71 -0.11 -31.71
C SER A 240 22.44 -0.03 -30.38
N THR A 241 21.72 -0.30 -29.31
CA THR A 241 22.25 -0.35 -27.95
C THR A 241 21.69 -1.57 -27.24
N TRP A 242 22.51 -2.14 -26.36
CA TRP A 242 22.09 -3.23 -25.48
C TRP A 242 21.53 -2.71 -24.14
N LYS A 243 21.58 -1.38 -23.95
CA LYS A 243 21.07 -0.65 -22.80
C LYS A 243 19.67 -0.12 -23.11
N HIS A 244 18.71 -0.34 -22.22
CA HIS A 244 17.41 0.32 -22.33
C HIS A 244 17.62 1.86 -22.31
N PRO A 245 16.99 2.64 -23.20
CA PRO A 245 17.19 4.09 -23.28
C PRO A 245 16.97 4.83 -21.95
N PHE A 246 16.03 4.36 -21.14
CA PHE A 246 15.74 4.91 -19.80
C PHE A 246 16.53 4.28 -18.65
N TYR A 247 17.48 3.38 -18.90
CA TYR A 247 18.24 2.71 -17.85
C TYR A 247 18.87 3.69 -16.87
N ASP A 248 19.60 4.69 -17.37
CA ASP A 248 20.35 5.62 -16.51
C ASP A 248 19.44 6.43 -15.61
N TYR A 249 18.25 6.79 -16.12
CA TYR A 249 17.25 7.48 -15.33
C TYR A 249 16.74 6.62 -14.17
N PHE A 250 16.33 5.38 -14.44
CA PHE A 250 15.79 4.50 -13.39
C PHE A 250 16.87 4.00 -12.43
N ALA A 251 18.10 3.78 -12.91
CA ALA A 251 19.23 3.46 -12.05
C ALA A 251 19.57 4.61 -11.09
N GLN A 252 19.60 5.85 -11.58
CA GLN A 252 19.78 7.04 -10.73
C GLN A 252 18.60 7.24 -9.78
N LEU A 253 17.37 6.98 -10.22
CA LEU A 253 16.19 7.08 -9.37
C LEU A 253 16.23 6.03 -8.24
N LEU A 254 16.62 4.79 -8.55
CA LEU A 254 16.77 3.73 -7.55
C LEU A 254 17.88 4.07 -6.55
N ASP A 255 19.04 4.51 -7.04
CA ASP A 255 20.14 4.96 -6.18
C ASP A 255 19.72 6.16 -5.30
N HIS A 256 18.98 7.11 -5.86
CA HIS A 256 18.41 8.21 -5.09
C HIS A 256 17.45 7.69 -4.00
N CYS A 257 16.53 6.78 -4.33
CA CYS A 257 15.61 6.17 -3.38
C CYS A 257 16.32 5.50 -2.19
N ARG A 258 17.49 4.88 -2.41
CA ARG A 258 18.29 4.25 -1.33
C ARG A 258 18.86 5.24 -0.32
N HIS A 259 19.02 6.51 -0.69
CA HIS A 259 19.70 7.53 0.11
C HIS A 259 18.77 8.60 0.70
N VAL A 260 17.51 8.67 0.27
CA VAL A 260 16.56 9.69 0.70
C VAL A 260 15.76 9.31 1.95
N SER A 261 15.13 10.30 2.58
CA SER A 261 14.21 10.06 3.68
C SER A 261 12.91 9.43 3.19
N LYS A 262 12.18 8.81 4.13
CA LYS A 262 10.87 8.18 3.87
C LYS A 262 9.85 9.16 3.27
N GLU A 263 9.86 10.42 3.71
CA GLU A 263 8.94 11.44 3.21
C GLU A 263 9.22 11.78 1.74
N GLU A 264 10.50 11.85 1.36
CA GLU A 264 10.89 12.11 -0.03
C GLU A 264 10.56 10.92 -0.92
N HIS A 265 10.73 9.69 -0.41
CA HIS A 265 10.30 8.49 -1.14
C HIS A 265 8.78 8.46 -1.38
N ILE A 266 7.98 8.79 -0.36
CA ILE A 266 6.52 8.94 -0.51
C ILE A 266 6.19 10.02 -1.55
N LYS A 267 6.87 11.17 -1.48
CA LYS A 267 6.72 12.26 -2.45
C LYS A 267 6.98 11.78 -3.88
N LEU A 268 8.08 11.05 -4.11
CA LEU A 268 8.44 10.50 -5.43
C LEU A 268 7.37 9.54 -5.96
N ARG A 269 6.86 8.62 -5.13
CA ARG A 269 5.75 7.72 -5.53
C ARG A 269 4.49 8.49 -5.92
N ILE A 270 4.09 9.50 -5.13
CA ILE A 270 2.88 10.28 -5.44
C ILE A 270 3.09 11.12 -6.72
N ASN A 271 4.25 11.75 -6.89
CA ASN A 271 4.60 12.47 -8.12
C ASN A 271 4.52 11.56 -9.35
N ARG A 272 5.06 10.32 -9.26
CA ARG A 272 4.98 9.34 -10.35
C ARG A 272 3.55 8.93 -10.67
N MET A 273 2.73 8.70 -9.64
CA MET A 273 1.31 8.39 -9.81
C MET A 273 0.56 9.52 -10.55
N LEU A 274 0.80 10.77 -10.16
CA LEU A 274 0.20 11.95 -10.79
C LEU A 274 0.68 12.14 -12.23
N TRP A 275 1.98 11.95 -12.48
CA TRP A 275 2.55 12.01 -13.82
C TRP A 275 1.94 10.94 -14.74
N SER A 276 1.80 9.71 -14.24
CA SER A 276 1.19 8.60 -15.01
C SER A 276 -0.27 8.89 -15.32
N TYR A 277 -1.01 9.46 -14.37
CA TYR A 277 -2.38 9.94 -14.62
C TYR A 277 -2.44 11.01 -15.71
N GLU A 278 -1.53 12.00 -15.70
CA GLU A 278 -1.52 13.05 -16.73
C GLU A 278 -1.07 12.52 -18.10
N ALA A 279 -0.15 11.57 -18.14
CA ALA A 279 0.24 10.87 -19.37
C ALA A 279 -0.93 10.08 -19.97
N GLU A 280 -1.67 9.32 -19.14
CA GLU A 280 -2.91 8.64 -19.53
C GLU A 280 -3.99 9.63 -20.01
N CYS A 281 -4.10 10.81 -19.37
CA CYS A 281 -5.04 11.86 -19.82
C CYS A 281 -4.76 12.27 -21.26
N ASN A 282 -3.48 12.39 -21.63
CA ASN A 282 -3.07 12.84 -22.95
C ASN A 282 -3.28 11.78 -24.02
N SER A 283 -3.19 10.49 -23.68
CA SER A 283 -3.33 9.38 -24.63
C SER A 283 -4.78 8.95 -24.87
N ASN A 284 -5.64 8.88 -23.84
CA ASN A 284 -7.01 8.42 -24.00
C ASN A 284 -8.03 9.05 -23.04
N ILE A 285 -8.60 10.18 -23.48
CA ILE A 285 -9.58 10.96 -22.70
C ILE A 285 -10.92 10.23 -22.51
N LEU A 286 -11.26 9.15 -23.21
CA LEU A 286 -12.59 8.53 -23.06
C LEU A 286 -12.64 7.39 -22.04
N THR A 287 -11.53 6.69 -21.83
CA THR A 287 -11.47 5.48 -20.97
C THR A 287 -10.99 5.74 -19.55
N GLN A 288 -10.36 6.89 -19.32
CA GLN A 288 -9.73 7.17 -18.04
C GLN A 288 -10.76 7.46 -16.92
N GLU A 289 -10.46 7.03 -15.70
CA GLU A 289 -11.25 7.35 -14.51
C GLU A 289 -10.88 8.73 -13.94
N PRO A 290 -11.73 9.38 -13.13
CA PRO A 290 -11.34 10.58 -12.40
C PRO A 290 -10.19 10.30 -11.42
N ILE A 291 -9.27 11.25 -11.21
CA ILE A 291 -8.17 11.10 -10.22
C ILE A 291 -8.68 10.71 -8.82
N VAL A 292 -9.89 11.13 -8.45
CA VAL A 292 -10.56 10.69 -7.21
C VAL A 292 -11.44 9.47 -7.51
N SER A 293 -10.83 8.35 -7.92
CA SER A 293 -11.49 7.04 -8.10
C SER A 293 -11.01 6.02 -7.06
N PRO A 294 -11.70 4.87 -6.92
CA PRO A 294 -11.27 3.81 -6.02
C PRO A 294 -9.85 3.31 -6.30
N ARG A 295 -9.43 3.28 -7.58
CA ARG A 295 -8.09 2.87 -8.02
C ARG A 295 -7.00 3.73 -7.36
N TYR A 296 -7.03 5.04 -7.59
CA TYR A 296 -6.04 5.98 -7.05
C TYR A 296 -6.14 6.16 -5.53
N VAL A 297 -7.34 5.97 -4.95
CA VAL A 297 -7.47 5.91 -3.47
C VAL A 297 -6.72 4.72 -2.90
N ARG A 298 -6.77 3.56 -3.56
CA ARG A 298 -6.00 2.39 -3.13
C ARG A 298 -4.50 2.61 -3.32
N GLU A 299 -4.08 3.18 -4.46
CA GLU A 299 -2.66 3.50 -4.72
C GLU A 299 -2.09 4.47 -3.67
N ILE A 300 -2.77 5.60 -3.38
CA ILE A 300 -2.32 6.53 -2.34
C ILE A 300 -2.38 5.91 -0.94
N ALA A 301 -3.39 5.09 -0.65
CA ALA A 301 -3.47 4.38 0.62
C ALA A 301 -2.26 3.46 0.82
N GLU A 302 -1.87 2.72 -0.22
CA GLU A 302 -0.70 1.84 -0.22
C GLU A 302 0.59 2.62 -0.01
N ILE A 303 0.77 3.75 -0.72
CA ILE A 303 1.92 4.64 -0.56
C ILE A 303 2.03 5.17 0.88
N LEU A 304 0.91 5.58 1.48
CA LEU A 304 0.84 6.12 2.83
C LEU A 304 0.74 5.04 3.92
N LYS A 305 0.79 3.76 3.55
CA LYS A 305 0.67 2.60 4.45
C LYS A 305 -0.61 2.64 5.30
N VAL A 306 -1.74 2.91 4.65
CA VAL A 306 -3.09 2.91 5.22
C VAL A 306 -3.89 1.75 4.62
N ASP A 307 -4.43 0.87 5.46
CA ASP A 307 -5.35 -0.17 5.02
C ASP A 307 -6.77 0.38 4.95
N VAL A 308 -7.28 0.63 3.74
CA VAL A 308 -8.63 1.15 3.51
C VAL A 308 -9.75 0.18 3.88
N VAL A 309 -9.44 -1.11 4.04
CA VAL A 309 -10.40 -2.15 4.45
C VAL A 309 -10.51 -2.18 5.98
N ALA A 310 -9.38 -2.18 6.68
CA ALA A 310 -9.34 -2.13 8.15
C ALA A 310 -9.69 -0.73 8.70
N GLU A 311 -9.29 0.34 8.00
CA GLU A 311 -9.47 1.74 8.40
C GLU A 311 -10.39 2.51 7.43
N PRO A 312 -11.67 2.14 7.26
CA PRO A 312 -12.57 2.77 6.28
C PRO A 312 -12.80 4.27 6.56
N PHE A 313 -12.61 4.72 7.81
CA PHE A 313 -12.70 6.13 8.17
C PHE A 313 -11.63 7.00 7.48
N MET A 314 -10.51 6.40 7.03
CA MET A 314 -9.41 7.09 6.37
C MET A 314 -9.67 7.43 4.90
N VAL A 315 -10.58 6.72 4.23
CA VAL A 315 -10.88 6.91 2.80
C VAL A 315 -11.22 8.37 2.47
N ARG A 316 -11.93 9.05 3.37
CA ARG A 316 -12.28 10.47 3.18
C ARG A 316 -11.04 11.35 3.22
N THR A 317 -10.16 11.15 4.20
CA THR A 317 -8.91 11.90 4.38
C THR A 317 -8.02 11.72 3.15
N ILE A 318 -7.87 10.47 2.69
CA ILE A 318 -7.12 10.14 1.48
C ILE A 318 -7.68 10.88 0.27
N LYS A 319 -9.00 10.85 0.04
CA LYS A 319 -9.64 11.61 -1.06
C LYS A 319 -9.31 13.09 -1.04
N VAL A 320 -9.12 13.69 0.13
CA VAL A 320 -8.72 15.10 0.21
C VAL A 320 -7.24 15.28 -0.08
N PHE A 321 -6.38 14.38 0.37
CA PHE A 321 -4.96 14.38 -0.01
C PHE A 321 -4.79 14.25 -1.52
N ILE A 322 -5.51 13.34 -2.20
CA ILE A 322 -5.46 13.23 -3.66
C ILE A 322 -5.77 14.58 -4.31
N LYS A 323 -6.82 15.26 -3.86
CA LYS A 323 -7.20 16.57 -4.40
C LYS A 323 -6.12 17.61 -4.15
N ALA A 324 -5.59 17.67 -2.93
CA ALA A 324 -4.53 18.61 -2.55
C ALA A 324 -3.27 18.40 -3.40
N PHE A 325 -2.79 17.15 -3.48
CA PHE A 325 -1.62 16.78 -4.26
C PHE A 325 -1.83 17.04 -5.76
N SER A 326 -3.00 16.67 -6.31
CA SER A 326 -3.30 16.95 -7.72
C SER A 326 -3.32 18.44 -8.05
N LEU A 327 -3.78 19.28 -7.11
CA LEU A 327 -3.81 20.72 -7.29
C LEU A 327 -2.39 21.29 -7.23
N GLN A 328 -1.60 20.89 -6.23
CA GLN A 328 -0.22 21.34 -6.08
C GLN A 328 0.63 20.92 -7.28
N TYR A 329 0.54 19.66 -7.70
CA TYR A 329 1.28 19.14 -8.84
C TYR A 329 0.99 19.92 -10.13
N ARG A 330 -0.27 20.31 -10.38
CA ARG A 330 -0.62 21.14 -11.55
C ARG A 330 -0.08 22.57 -11.49
N LEU A 331 0.22 23.08 -10.30
CA LEU A 331 0.73 24.45 -10.10
C LEU A 331 2.26 24.51 -10.08
N GLU A 332 2.88 23.53 -9.42
CA GLU A 332 4.31 23.54 -9.08
C GLU A 332 5.10 22.43 -9.79
N THR A 333 4.44 21.50 -10.50
CA THR A 333 5.00 20.30 -11.18
C THR A 333 5.70 19.29 -10.27
N GLU A 334 5.88 19.63 -9.00
CA GLU A 334 6.42 18.77 -7.95
C GLU A 334 5.68 19.03 -6.63
N LEU A 335 5.54 18.00 -5.82
CA LEU A 335 5.02 18.11 -4.46
C LEU A 335 6.07 18.62 -3.47
N ASP A 336 5.65 19.38 -2.47
CA ASP A 336 6.50 19.79 -1.36
C ASP A 336 6.59 18.68 -0.31
N THR A 337 7.82 18.36 0.12
CA THR A 337 8.10 17.37 1.18
C THR A 337 7.42 17.77 2.49
N GLN A 338 7.23 19.08 2.74
CA GLN A 338 6.53 19.56 3.93
C GLN A 338 5.03 19.19 3.92
N GLU A 339 4.38 19.17 2.76
CA GLU A 339 2.99 18.74 2.63
C GLU A 339 2.82 17.25 2.91
N VAL A 340 3.76 16.42 2.44
CA VAL A 340 3.78 14.99 2.75
C VAL A 340 3.89 14.76 4.25
N LYS A 341 4.79 15.49 4.92
CA LYS A 341 4.93 15.42 6.38
C LYS A 341 3.63 15.80 7.10
N TYR A 342 2.97 16.88 6.70
CA TYR A 342 1.67 17.24 7.28
C TYR A 342 0.60 16.18 7.04
N CYS A 343 0.59 15.52 5.89
CA CYS A 343 -0.34 14.44 5.61
C CYS A 343 -0.13 13.24 6.55
N LEU A 344 1.12 12.86 6.81
CA LEU A 344 1.45 11.80 7.78
C LEU A 344 1.00 12.19 9.20
N GLU A 345 1.27 13.42 9.64
CA GLU A 345 0.78 13.91 10.93
C GLU A 345 -0.76 13.90 11.02
N ILE A 346 -1.46 14.22 9.94
CA ILE A 346 -2.93 14.15 9.88
C ILE A 346 -3.42 12.70 10.00
N ILE A 347 -2.73 11.74 9.36
CA ILE A 347 -3.09 10.32 9.45
C ILE A 347 -3.02 9.83 10.90
N ASP A 348 -1.91 10.09 11.57
CA ASP A 348 -1.72 9.67 12.96
C ASP A 348 -2.74 10.33 13.89
N ASN A 349 -3.05 11.61 13.66
CA ASN A 349 -4.08 12.31 14.41
C ASN A 349 -5.48 11.71 14.19
N GLU A 350 -5.86 11.33 12.96
CA GLU A 350 -7.15 10.68 12.71
C GLU A 350 -7.23 9.30 13.36
N ARG A 351 -6.15 8.51 13.35
CA ARG A 351 -6.07 7.23 14.05
C ARG A 351 -6.27 7.40 15.56
N ASN A 352 -5.59 8.35 16.18
CA ASN A 352 -5.75 8.66 17.60
C ASN A 352 -7.18 9.11 17.93
N ARG A 353 -7.79 9.95 17.09
CA ARG A 353 -9.18 10.39 17.25
C ARG A 353 -10.17 9.23 17.14
N PHE A 354 -9.93 8.29 16.23
CA PHE A 354 -10.75 7.10 16.08
C PHE A 354 -10.65 6.20 17.31
N GLN A 355 -9.44 5.97 17.82
CA GLN A 355 -9.19 5.19 19.02
C GLN A 355 -9.92 5.76 20.25
N ILE A 356 -9.81 7.07 20.50
CA ILE A 356 -10.54 7.76 21.57
C ILE A 356 -12.05 7.59 21.39
N SER A 357 -12.54 7.71 20.16
CA SER A 357 -13.97 7.53 19.87
C SER A 357 -14.45 6.11 20.15
N GLN A 358 -13.63 5.09 19.89
CA GLN A 358 -13.97 3.70 20.22
C GLN A 358 -13.95 3.46 21.73
N GLU A 359 -12.91 3.93 22.44
CA GLU A 359 -12.85 3.82 23.92
C GLU A 359 -14.09 4.42 24.59
N VAL A 360 -14.59 5.54 24.08
CA VAL A 360 -15.80 6.20 24.61
C VAL A 360 -17.07 5.40 24.34
N LEU A 361 -17.14 4.66 23.23
CA LEU A 361 -18.28 3.83 22.85
C LEU A 361 -18.29 2.48 23.58
N GLU A 362 -17.13 1.90 23.86
CA GLU A 362 -16.99 0.57 24.48
C GLU A 362 -17.21 0.58 26.00
N GLN A 363 -16.96 1.69 26.67
CA GLN A 363 -17.24 1.77 28.11
C GLN A 363 -18.75 1.79 28.38
N GLU A 364 -19.26 0.75 29.06
CA GLU A 364 -20.66 0.67 29.52
C GLU A 364 -21.11 2.01 30.13
N ASP A 365 -22.18 2.58 29.57
CA ASP A 365 -22.81 3.79 30.08
C ASP A 365 -23.86 3.38 31.13
N PRO A 366 -23.65 3.64 32.44
CA PRO A 366 -24.63 3.34 33.47
C PRO A 366 -25.97 4.07 33.23
N SER A 367 -25.94 5.16 32.47
CA SER A 367 -27.11 5.95 32.04
C SER A 367 -27.69 5.49 30.69
N ALA A 368 -27.31 4.32 30.17
CA ALA A 368 -27.91 3.74 28.96
C ALA A 368 -29.44 3.54 29.09
N THR A 369 -29.93 3.31 30.32
CA THR A 369 -31.36 3.21 30.65
C THR A 369 -32.13 4.51 30.38
N ILE A 370 -31.43 5.66 30.35
CA ILE A 370 -31.98 6.95 29.91
C ILE A 370 -31.84 7.00 28.37
N GLY A 371 -32.52 6.05 27.73
CA GLY A 371 -32.57 5.92 26.28
C GLY A 371 -33.61 6.89 25.70
N PRO A 372 -33.25 7.77 24.76
CA PRO A 372 -34.24 8.56 24.04
C PRO A 372 -35.14 7.62 23.21
N ASN A 373 -36.42 7.98 23.06
CA ASN A 373 -37.32 7.32 22.10
C ASN A 373 -36.89 7.65 20.65
N GLU A 374 -37.56 7.07 19.64
CA GLU A 374 -37.27 7.22 18.19
C GLU A 374 -37.01 8.67 17.71
N ALA A 375 -37.47 9.68 18.44
CA ALA A 375 -37.25 11.11 18.16
C ALA A 375 -36.02 11.76 18.86
N GLY A 376 -35.17 11.00 19.56
CA GLY A 376 -33.99 11.56 20.22
C GLY A 376 -34.29 12.41 21.46
N GLN A 377 -35.48 12.25 22.07
CA GLN A 377 -35.90 12.95 23.28
C GLN A 377 -36.28 11.94 24.37
N VAL A 378 -36.02 12.32 25.63
CA VAL A 378 -36.45 11.55 26.79
C VAL A 378 -37.82 12.07 27.22
N TYR A 379 -38.81 11.19 27.28
CA TYR A 379 -40.18 11.55 27.67
C TYR A 379 -40.48 11.10 29.10
N CYS A 380 -41.34 11.88 29.76
CA CYS A 380 -41.91 11.55 31.04
C CYS A 380 -42.79 10.31 30.90
N VAL A 381 -42.53 9.28 31.71
CA VAL A 381 -43.26 8.01 31.67
C VAL A 381 -44.77 8.18 31.93
N GLU A 382 -45.15 9.20 32.70
CA GLU A 382 -46.55 9.42 33.09
C GLU A 382 -47.36 10.23 32.08
N CYS A 383 -46.79 11.28 31.50
CA CYS A 383 -47.54 12.24 30.69
C CYS A 383 -47.07 12.37 29.24
N GLY A 384 -45.97 11.70 28.87
CA GLY A 384 -45.44 11.71 27.49
C GLY A 384 -44.85 13.05 27.04
N ILE A 385 -44.73 14.04 27.92
CA ILE A 385 -44.03 15.31 27.65
C ILE A 385 -42.53 15.13 27.92
N VAL A 386 -41.65 15.97 27.36
CA VAL A 386 -40.19 15.92 27.60
C VAL A 386 -39.88 15.88 29.10
N ALA A 387 -39.09 14.90 29.52
CA ALA A 387 -38.64 14.75 30.90
C ALA A 387 -37.58 15.79 31.23
N SER A 388 -37.66 16.38 32.43
CA SER A 388 -36.68 17.33 32.96
C SER A 388 -35.84 16.74 34.10
N CYS A 389 -36.29 15.65 34.71
CA CYS A 389 -35.59 14.98 35.79
C CYS A 389 -35.63 13.45 35.68
N TYR A 390 -34.65 12.81 36.30
CA TYR A 390 -34.52 11.38 36.46
C TYR A 390 -34.49 11.04 37.95
N CYS A 391 -35.20 9.99 38.36
CA CYS A 391 -35.17 9.51 39.73
C CYS A 391 -34.25 8.30 39.86
N PRO A 392 -33.11 8.37 40.57
CA PRO A 392 -32.20 7.24 40.73
C PRO A 392 -32.83 5.99 41.36
N LYS A 393 -33.73 6.19 42.33
CA LYS A 393 -34.39 5.10 43.09
C LYS A 393 -35.54 4.44 42.33
N CYS A 394 -36.33 5.24 41.61
CA CYS A 394 -37.44 4.71 40.79
C CYS A 394 -36.95 4.23 39.40
N ARG A 395 -35.82 4.76 38.93
CA ARG A 395 -35.27 4.58 37.58
C ARG A 395 -36.19 5.09 36.46
N ASP A 396 -37.00 6.10 36.80
CA ASP A 396 -37.98 6.71 35.88
C ASP A 396 -37.55 8.12 35.47
N CYS A 397 -37.77 8.44 34.19
CA CYS A 397 -37.67 9.80 33.65
C CYS A 397 -39.03 10.51 33.78
N LEU A 398 -39.05 11.69 34.39
CA LEU A 398 -40.28 12.43 34.70
C LEU A 398 -40.11 13.91 34.34
N CYS A 399 -41.23 14.60 34.11
CA CYS A 399 -41.25 16.07 34.13
C CYS A 399 -41.40 16.55 35.58
N GLU A 400 -40.98 17.78 35.89
CA GLU A 400 -41.07 18.38 37.23
C GLU A 400 -42.45 18.20 37.87
N THR A 401 -43.53 18.49 37.14
CA THR A 401 -44.89 18.38 37.68
C THR A 401 -45.31 16.94 38.02
N CYS A 402 -44.90 15.95 37.21
CA CYS A 402 -45.17 14.54 37.48
C CYS A 402 -44.27 14.00 38.59
N PHE A 403 -43.03 14.48 38.67
CA PHE A 403 -42.11 14.13 39.74
C PHE A 403 -42.68 14.55 41.09
N GLU A 404 -43.07 15.83 41.24
CA GLU A 404 -43.68 16.32 42.48
C GLU A 404 -44.95 15.53 42.83
N LYS A 405 -45.88 15.35 41.89
CA LYS A 405 -47.14 14.62 42.14
C LYS A 405 -46.92 13.18 42.61
N LEU A 406 -46.01 12.45 41.96
CA LEU A 406 -45.72 11.05 42.28
C LEU A 406 -44.86 10.89 43.55
N HIS A 407 -43.94 11.82 43.79
CA HIS A 407 -43.01 11.78 44.91
C HIS A 407 -43.56 12.49 46.15
N MET A 408 -44.72 13.15 46.11
CA MET A 408 -45.34 13.71 47.32
C MET A 408 -45.88 12.65 48.30
N LYS A 409 -46.04 11.39 47.89
CA LYS A 409 -46.70 10.33 48.68
C LYS A 409 -45.74 9.24 49.14
N GLY A 410 -45.90 8.80 50.39
CA GLY A 410 -45.20 7.64 50.96
C GLY A 410 -43.68 7.79 50.98
N ASN A 411 -42.96 6.66 50.87
CA ASN A 411 -41.48 6.62 50.91
C ASN A 411 -40.81 7.33 49.72
N ARG A 412 -41.56 7.59 48.64
CA ARG A 412 -41.04 8.31 47.47
C ARG A 412 -40.74 9.78 47.74
N LYS A 413 -41.27 10.36 48.83
CA LYS A 413 -40.97 11.73 49.28
C LYS A 413 -39.51 11.96 49.65
N LEU A 414 -38.79 10.88 49.95
CA LEU A 414 -37.37 10.91 50.27
C LEU A 414 -36.48 10.77 49.03
N HIS A 415 -37.05 10.74 47.82
CA HIS A 415 -36.28 10.67 46.59
C HIS A 415 -35.95 12.08 46.12
N VAL A 416 -34.70 12.30 45.73
CA VAL A 416 -34.23 13.58 45.19
C VAL A 416 -34.19 13.49 43.66
N PRO A 417 -34.71 14.49 42.94
CA PRO A 417 -34.65 14.51 41.47
C PRO A 417 -33.24 14.85 41.00
N ASN A 418 -32.72 14.07 40.04
CA ASN A 418 -31.55 14.46 39.25
C ASN A 418 -32.02 15.18 37.97
N HIS A 419 -31.71 16.46 37.83
CA HIS A 419 -32.12 17.23 36.66
C HIS A 419 -31.26 16.87 35.44
N LEU A 420 -31.92 16.58 34.31
CA LEU A 420 -31.24 16.25 33.06
C LEU A 420 -30.65 17.52 32.44
N ILE A 421 -29.34 17.51 32.19
CA ILE A 421 -28.65 18.65 31.56
C ILE A 421 -28.83 18.53 30.05
N PRO A 422 -29.42 19.51 29.34
CA PRO A 422 -29.54 19.43 27.89
C PRO A 422 -28.17 19.59 27.22
N CYS A 423 -27.94 18.84 26.14
CA CYS A 423 -26.72 18.98 25.34
C CYS A 423 -26.58 20.41 24.79
N CYS A 424 -25.39 21.00 24.91
CA CYS A 424 -25.10 22.36 24.43
C CYS A 424 -25.30 22.54 22.91
N LEU A 425 -25.19 21.47 22.10
CA LEU A 425 -25.30 21.53 20.65
C LEU A 425 -26.71 21.22 20.14
N CYS A 426 -27.26 20.04 20.43
CA CYS A 426 -28.58 19.69 19.92
C CYS A 426 -29.73 20.21 20.79
N ARG A 427 -29.49 20.46 22.09
CA ARG A 427 -30.51 20.85 23.10
C ARG A 427 -31.70 19.88 23.24
N THR A 428 -31.69 18.76 22.53
CA THR A 428 -32.75 17.75 22.54
C THR A 428 -32.39 16.54 23.40
N LEU A 429 -31.14 16.09 23.31
CA LEU A 429 -30.63 14.95 24.05
C LEU A 429 -30.04 15.38 25.41
N PRO A 430 -30.18 14.56 26.45
CA PRO A 430 -29.46 14.78 27.71
C PRO A 430 -27.95 14.65 27.46
N ALA A 431 -27.19 15.51 28.11
CA ALA A 431 -25.75 15.50 28.08
C ALA A 431 -25.22 14.33 28.92
N LYS A 432 -24.36 13.50 28.34
CA LYS A 432 -23.74 12.35 29.01
C LYS A 432 -22.24 12.57 29.26
N LEU A 433 -21.67 13.59 28.62
CA LEU A 433 -20.25 13.92 28.67
C LEU A 433 -20.08 15.41 28.98
N GLN A 434 -19.15 15.74 29.85
CA GLN A 434 -18.68 17.09 30.09
C GLN A 434 -17.26 17.23 29.55
N CYS A 435 -17.05 18.19 28.66
CA CYS A 435 -15.72 18.49 28.14
C CYS A 435 -14.87 19.14 29.23
N THR A 436 -13.67 18.64 29.47
CA THR A 436 -12.72 19.25 30.43
C THR A 436 -12.06 20.52 29.92
N TYR A 437 -12.12 20.78 28.61
CA TYR A 437 -11.55 21.98 27.99
C TYR A 437 -12.53 23.14 27.93
N THR A 438 -13.69 22.92 27.29
CA THR A 438 -14.72 23.96 27.10
C THR A 438 -15.71 24.03 28.24
N PHE A 439 -15.67 23.07 29.17
CA PHE A 439 -16.64 22.88 30.25
C PHE A 439 -18.08 22.68 29.78
N GLY A 440 -18.30 22.53 28.47
CA GLY A 440 -19.60 22.27 27.86
C GLY A 440 -20.08 20.84 28.12
N SER A 441 -21.40 20.68 28.21
CA SER A 441 -22.06 19.38 28.42
C SER A 441 -22.69 18.90 27.11
N TYR A 442 -22.37 17.68 26.68
CA TYR A 442 -22.71 17.15 25.36
C TYR A 442 -23.32 15.75 25.46
N CYS A 443 -24.26 15.41 24.58
CA CYS A 443 -24.64 14.01 24.36
C CYS A 443 -23.51 13.28 23.61
N HIS A 444 -23.49 11.94 23.63
CA HIS A 444 -22.45 11.16 22.93
C HIS A 444 -22.30 11.55 21.46
N GLU A 445 -23.40 11.59 20.71
CA GLU A 445 -23.39 11.90 19.27
C GLU A 445 -22.85 13.30 18.97
N CYS A 446 -23.27 14.30 19.76
CA CYS A 446 -22.80 15.67 19.56
C CYS A 446 -21.34 15.83 20.00
N TYR A 447 -20.91 15.10 21.03
CA TYR A 447 -19.52 15.11 21.48
C TYR A 447 -18.60 14.52 20.41
N THR A 448 -18.82 13.26 20.03
CA THR A 448 -17.98 12.52 19.06
C THR A 448 -18.11 13.08 17.65
N GLY A 449 -19.33 13.43 17.21
CA GLY A 449 -19.60 13.84 15.85
C GLY A 449 -19.27 15.30 15.54
N LYS A 450 -19.33 16.21 16.53
CA LYS A 450 -19.18 17.65 16.33
C LYS A 450 -18.15 18.29 17.25
N HIS A 451 -18.25 18.09 18.56
CA HIS A 451 -17.44 18.84 19.51
C HIS A 451 -15.96 18.43 19.52
N VAL A 452 -15.64 17.13 19.48
CA VAL A 452 -14.25 16.63 19.46
C VAL A 452 -13.44 17.24 18.31
N LYS A 453 -14.09 17.52 17.16
CA LYS A 453 -13.46 18.15 15.99
C LYS A 453 -13.06 19.62 16.21
N THR A 454 -13.66 20.28 17.19
CA THR A 454 -13.37 21.68 17.54
C THR A 454 -12.27 21.83 18.59
N LEU A 455 -11.83 20.73 19.21
CA LEU A 455 -10.80 20.76 20.24
C LEU A 455 -9.39 20.86 19.60
N PRO A 456 -8.44 21.57 20.26
CA PRO A 456 -7.05 21.61 19.80
C PRO A 456 -6.44 20.20 19.75
N ARG A 457 -5.71 19.90 18.67
CA ARG A 457 -5.22 18.55 18.34
C ARG A 457 -4.18 17.98 19.31
N PHE A 458 -3.52 18.81 20.10
CA PHE A 458 -2.42 18.43 21.01
C PHE A 458 -2.87 18.14 22.45
N LEU A 459 -4.17 18.09 22.71
CA LEU A 459 -4.72 17.94 24.06
C LEU A 459 -5.41 16.58 24.20
N ASP A 460 -4.74 15.66 24.92
CA ASP A 460 -5.32 14.40 25.39
C ASP A 460 -6.30 14.67 26.54
N LEU A 461 -7.48 15.19 26.20
CA LEU A 461 -8.50 15.54 27.17
C LEU A 461 -9.65 14.54 27.10
N LYS A 462 -9.61 13.57 28.02
CA LYS A 462 -10.73 12.66 28.24
C LYS A 462 -11.92 13.45 28.84
N PRO A 463 -13.11 13.43 28.22
CA PRO A 463 -14.30 14.05 28.80
C PRO A 463 -14.69 13.33 30.10
N VAL A 464 -15.29 14.08 31.03
CA VAL A 464 -15.86 13.52 32.26
C VAL A 464 -17.26 13.01 31.97
N LYS A 465 -17.59 11.78 32.36
CA LYS A 465 -18.96 11.25 32.22
C LYS A 465 -19.90 11.88 33.26
N ILE A 466 -21.09 12.25 32.82
CA ILE A 466 -22.18 12.74 33.68
C ILE A 466 -23.03 11.53 34.05
N ASP A 467 -23.05 11.17 35.33
CA ASP A 467 -23.82 10.04 35.83
C ASP A 467 -25.10 10.51 36.52
N TYR A 468 -26.24 10.33 35.85
CA TYR A 468 -27.55 10.66 36.41
C TYR A 468 -28.11 9.56 37.33
N THR A 469 -27.48 8.39 37.37
CA THR A 469 -27.91 7.28 38.23
C THR A 469 -27.40 7.39 39.66
N ARG A 470 -26.47 8.32 39.90
CA ARG A 470 -25.90 8.57 41.22
C ARG A 470 -26.85 9.40 42.07
N ASP A 471 -27.20 8.88 43.25
CA ASP A 471 -28.04 9.58 44.23
C ASP A 471 -27.18 10.57 45.04
N TYR A 472 -27.13 11.83 44.60
CA TYR A 472 -26.32 12.87 45.24
C TYR A 472 -26.75 13.17 46.70
N ALA A 473 -27.97 12.79 47.09
CA ALA A 473 -28.47 12.98 48.45
C ALA A 473 -27.73 12.13 49.51
N TYR A 474 -27.03 11.06 49.10
CA TYR A 474 -26.25 10.22 50.01
C TYR A 474 -24.82 10.74 50.25
N ILE A 475 -24.27 11.51 49.32
CA ILE A 475 -22.89 12.03 49.41
C ILE A 475 -22.79 13.11 50.49
N GLU A 476 -23.80 13.99 50.62
CA GLU A 476 -23.84 15.01 51.67
C GLU A 476 -23.94 14.41 53.09
N GLN A 477 -24.47 13.19 53.25
CA GLN A 477 -24.55 12.52 54.54
C GLN A 477 -23.24 11.83 54.94
N GLU A 478 -22.46 11.29 54.00
CA GLU A 478 -21.15 10.69 54.29
C GLU A 478 -20.06 11.75 54.54
N GLU A 479 -20.03 12.84 53.76
CA GLU A 479 -19.08 13.95 53.97
C GLU A 479 -19.32 14.71 55.29
N GLY A 480 -20.54 14.67 55.81
CA GLY A 480 -20.88 15.21 57.14
C GLY A 480 -20.30 14.42 58.31
N THR A 481 -19.98 13.13 58.13
CA THR A 481 -19.38 12.27 59.16
C THR A 481 -17.86 12.15 59.08
N GLU A 482 -17.24 12.58 57.97
CA GLU A 482 -15.80 12.49 57.73
C GLU A 482 -15.05 13.83 57.83
N THR A 483 -15.58 14.80 58.60
CA THR A 483 -14.85 16.01 58.99
C THR A 483 -13.79 15.73 60.05
N LYS A 484 -12.77 14.94 59.69
CA LYS A 484 -11.47 14.95 60.37
C LYS A 484 -10.32 14.35 59.54
N ARG A 485 -10.16 14.71 58.25
CA ARG A 485 -8.83 14.87 57.62
C ARG A 485 -8.92 15.44 56.19
N ARG A 486 -8.24 16.59 56.02
CA ARG A 486 -7.78 17.23 54.77
C ARG A 486 -8.80 17.97 53.91
N SER A 487 -8.91 19.26 54.21
CA SER A 487 -9.28 20.33 53.30
C SER A 487 -8.27 20.52 52.17
N VAL A 488 -8.71 20.42 50.90
CA VAL A 488 -8.56 21.46 49.87
C VAL A 488 -9.76 21.27 48.91
N GLY A 489 -10.76 22.15 49.01
CA GLY A 489 -11.92 22.14 48.12
C GLY A 489 -11.69 22.96 46.86
N HIS A 490 -12.46 22.67 45.82
CA HIS A 490 -13.13 23.73 45.05
C HIS A 490 -14.45 23.24 44.47
N SER A 491 -15.51 23.89 44.94
CA SER A 491 -16.93 23.77 44.57
C SER A 491 -17.18 24.31 43.17
N LEU A 492 -17.92 23.56 42.35
CA LEU A 492 -18.24 23.85 40.95
C LEU A 492 -19.75 23.96 40.75
N GLN A 493 -20.43 24.85 41.48
CA GLN A 493 -21.83 25.17 41.15
C GLN A 493 -22.30 26.53 41.69
N SER A 494 -21.68 27.63 41.28
CA SER A 494 -22.25 28.98 41.55
C SER A 494 -21.60 30.13 40.75
N GLN A 495 -21.32 30.03 39.44
CA GLN A 495 -21.00 31.23 38.63
C GLN A 495 -21.50 31.09 37.18
N LEU A 496 -22.81 31.24 36.98
CA LEU A 496 -23.40 31.53 35.68
C LEU A 496 -23.75 33.02 35.65
N THR A 497 -22.94 33.78 34.91
CA THR A 497 -23.13 35.12 34.30
C THR A 497 -21.92 36.04 34.52
N LYS A 498 -21.46 36.65 33.41
CA LYS A 498 -20.37 37.63 33.22
C LYS A 498 -18.97 37.06 32.89
N ALA A 499 -18.74 36.88 31.59
CA ALA A 499 -17.44 37.18 30.97
C ALA A 499 -17.64 37.40 29.46
N GLN A 500 -17.98 38.64 29.08
CA GLN A 500 -17.72 39.18 27.75
C GLN A 500 -16.57 40.19 27.89
N ALA A 501 -15.68 40.19 26.89
CA ALA A 501 -14.59 41.14 26.63
C ALA A 501 -13.24 40.89 27.33
N SER A 502 -12.33 40.20 26.63
CA SER A 502 -10.96 40.70 26.35
C SER A 502 -10.22 39.75 25.40
N HIS A 503 -9.96 40.21 24.17
CA HIS A 503 -8.96 39.59 23.29
C HIS A 503 -7.82 40.59 23.09
N GLY A 504 -6.66 40.25 23.66
CA GLY A 504 -5.39 40.89 23.38
C GLY A 504 -4.74 40.25 22.15
N THR A 505 -4.20 41.11 21.29
CA THR A 505 -3.45 40.78 20.08
C THR A 505 -1.98 40.50 20.40
N GLY A 506 -1.46 39.36 19.95
CA GLY A 506 -0.02 39.06 19.87
C GLY A 506 0.46 39.01 18.41
N PRO A 507 1.74 39.30 18.12
CA PRO A 507 2.20 39.71 16.79
C PRO A 507 2.81 38.56 15.98
N GLY A 508 2.70 38.59 14.64
CA GLY A 508 3.59 37.80 13.77
C GLY A 508 3.05 37.26 12.44
N GLY A 509 1.81 37.56 12.02
CA GLY A 509 1.26 37.07 10.74
C GLY A 509 1.20 38.14 9.65
N ARG A 510 1.68 37.83 8.44
CA ARG A 510 1.48 38.64 7.22
C ARG A 510 0.00 39.00 7.07
N VAL A 511 -0.27 40.30 6.88
CA VAL A 511 -1.62 40.81 6.62
C VAL A 511 -1.95 40.57 5.15
N LEU A 512 -2.78 39.56 4.87
CA LEU A 512 -3.48 39.44 3.59
C LEU A 512 -4.56 40.53 3.51
N ALA A 513 -4.82 41.04 2.30
CA ALA A 513 -5.78 42.11 2.08
C ALA A 513 -7.19 41.67 2.50
N LYS A 514 -7.98 42.63 3.00
CA LYS A 514 -9.33 42.43 3.53
C LYS A 514 -10.28 41.96 2.41
N GLY A 515 -10.40 40.65 2.20
CA GLY A 515 -11.25 40.05 1.17
C GLY A 515 -10.64 38.89 0.38
N GLU A 516 -9.33 38.62 0.49
CA GLU A 516 -8.73 37.40 -0.06
C GLU A 516 -8.94 36.23 0.90
N LEU A 517 -9.73 35.23 0.45
CA LEU A 517 -9.80 33.92 1.07
C LEU A 517 -8.58 33.13 0.61
N ASP A 518 -7.74 32.70 1.55
CA ASP A 518 -6.65 31.76 1.27
C ASP A 518 -7.26 30.41 0.84
N PRO A 519 -7.05 29.97 -0.43
CA PRO A 519 -7.60 28.71 -0.93
C PRO A 519 -7.15 27.50 -0.08
N ARG A 520 -5.98 27.59 0.55
CA ARG A 520 -5.43 26.56 1.43
C ARG A 520 -6.18 26.50 2.76
N LYS A 521 -6.60 27.66 3.28
CA LYS A 521 -7.43 27.75 4.49
C LYS A 521 -8.86 27.24 4.24
N GLU A 522 -9.42 27.50 3.06
CA GLU A 522 -10.71 26.92 2.66
C GLU A 522 -10.61 25.40 2.45
N LEU A 523 -9.50 24.90 1.89
CA LEU A 523 -9.20 23.47 1.81
C LEU A 523 -9.10 22.83 3.21
N LEU A 524 -8.38 23.45 4.14
CA LEU A 524 -8.26 23.06 5.55
C LEU A 524 -9.59 23.14 6.32
N GLU A 525 -10.46 24.09 6.01
CA GLU A 525 -11.81 24.17 6.57
C GLU A 525 -12.77 23.13 5.93
N SER A 526 -12.59 22.81 4.65
CA SER A 526 -13.35 21.77 3.92
C SER A 526 -13.00 20.35 4.38
N LEU A 527 -11.75 20.15 4.83
CA LEU A 527 -11.29 18.96 5.55
C LEU A 527 -12.12 18.68 6.83
N SER A 528 -12.70 19.71 7.45
CA SER A 528 -13.42 19.59 8.73
C SER A 528 -14.92 19.24 8.63
N ARG A 529 -15.57 19.41 7.46
CA ARG A 529 -17.03 19.28 7.32
C ARG A 529 -17.47 17.89 6.89
N THR A 530 -17.83 17.02 7.82
CA THR A 530 -18.34 15.67 7.49
C THR A 530 -19.69 15.68 6.76
N ALA A 531 -19.89 14.68 5.89
CA ALA A 531 -21.18 14.35 5.28
C ALA A 531 -22.16 13.81 6.34
N PRO A 532 -23.48 13.81 6.07
CA PRO A 532 -24.48 13.31 7.01
C PRO A 532 -24.17 11.87 7.42
N PRO A 533 -24.37 11.51 8.69
CA PRO A 533 -24.28 10.13 9.10
C PRO A 533 -25.39 9.36 8.39
N HIS A 534 -25.14 8.09 8.06
CA HIS A 534 -26.10 7.15 7.47
C HIS A 534 -26.35 7.29 5.95
N THR A 535 -25.36 6.92 5.14
CA THR A 535 -25.72 6.12 3.96
C THR A 535 -26.30 4.80 4.48
N LEU A 536 -27.52 4.44 4.08
CA LEU A 536 -28.17 3.15 4.45
C LEU A 536 -27.31 1.92 4.14
N LEU A 537 -26.28 2.09 3.31
CA LEU A 537 -25.33 1.05 2.90
C LEU A 537 -24.30 0.71 4.00
N GLY A 538 -24.15 1.51 5.06
CA GLY A 538 -23.19 1.27 6.15
C GLY A 538 -21.84 1.97 5.97
N ILE A 539 -20.92 1.75 6.91
CA ILE A 539 -19.63 2.47 7.03
C ILE A 539 -18.57 2.07 6.00
N LYS A 540 -18.74 0.91 5.34
CA LYS A 540 -17.81 0.35 4.35
C LYS A 540 -18.05 0.86 2.93
N TRP A 541 -19.16 1.58 2.71
CA TRP A 541 -19.53 2.10 1.40
C TRP A 541 -19.15 3.56 1.27
N HIS A 542 -18.30 3.86 0.29
CA HIS A 542 -17.76 5.19 0.07
C HIS A 542 -18.28 5.78 -1.23
N ALA A 543 -18.74 7.03 -1.19
CA ALA A 543 -19.24 7.71 -2.39
C ALA A 543 -18.11 8.21 -3.29
N PHE A 544 -18.22 7.95 -4.58
CA PHE A 544 -17.37 8.43 -5.66
C PHE A 544 -18.23 9.07 -6.75
N PHE A 545 -17.59 9.74 -7.70
CA PHE A 545 -18.25 10.36 -8.84
C PHE A 545 -17.56 9.86 -10.10
N ASP A 546 -18.33 9.47 -11.10
CA ASP A 546 -17.79 9.17 -12.43
C ASP A 546 -17.44 10.49 -13.17
N ARG A 547 -16.90 10.36 -14.38
CA ARG A 547 -16.58 11.53 -15.23
C ARG A 547 -17.78 12.35 -15.66
N ARG A 548 -18.98 11.77 -15.64
CA ARG A 548 -20.25 12.44 -15.95
C ARG A 548 -20.81 13.17 -14.72
N GLY A 549 -20.12 13.10 -13.57
CA GLY A 549 -20.58 13.64 -12.30
C GLY A 549 -21.66 12.78 -11.63
N SER A 550 -21.92 11.57 -12.12
CA SER A 550 -22.86 10.64 -11.51
C SER A 550 -22.25 10.00 -10.28
N LYS A 551 -22.96 10.13 -9.16
CA LYS A 551 -22.54 9.54 -7.89
C LYS A 551 -22.72 8.02 -7.92
N TYR A 552 -21.69 7.29 -7.50
CA TYR A 552 -21.74 5.86 -7.22
C TYR A 552 -21.10 5.55 -5.86
N PHE A 553 -21.31 4.35 -5.36
CA PHE A 553 -20.74 3.88 -4.10
C PHE A 553 -19.83 2.70 -4.37
N HIS A 554 -18.69 2.64 -3.70
CA HIS A 554 -17.74 1.55 -3.80
C HIS A 554 -17.44 1.00 -2.40
N ASN A 555 -17.36 -0.33 -2.30
CA ASN A 555 -16.95 -1.04 -1.10
C ASN A 555 -15.54 -1.63 -1.32
N PHE A 556 -14.56 -1.16 -0.55
CA PHE A 556 -13.17 -1.60 -0.68
C PHE A 556 -12.95 -3.05 -0.21
N GLU A 557 -13.82 -3.58 0.64
CA GLU A 557 -13.74 -4.97 1.12
C GLU A 557 -14.23 -5.96 0.07
N THR A 558 -15.38 -5.68 -0.57
CA THR A 558 -15.99 -6.60 -1.54
C THR A 558 -15.58 -6.30 -2.99
N GLY A 559 -15.02 -5.13 -3.26
CA GLY A 559 -14.74 -4.64 -4.62
C GLY A 559 -15.99 -4.21 -5.40
N GLU A 560 -17.17 -4.29 -4.79
CA GLU A 560 -18.44 -3.99 -5.44
C GLU A 560 -18.65 -2.50 -5.64
N SER A 561 -19.29 -2.14 -6.75
CA SER A 561 -19.70 -0.78 -7.06
C SER A 561 -21.19 -0.72 -7.37
N LEU A 562 -21.90 0.23 -6.76
CA LEU A 562 -23.33 0.43 -6.93
C LEU A 562 -23.63 1.87 -7.33
N HIS A 563 -24.33 2.05 -8.44
CA HIS A 563 -25.04 3.28 -8.71
C HIS A 563 -26.37 3.24 -7.96
N ARG A 564 -26.67 4.25 -7.14
CA ARG A 564 -28.03 4.39 -6.62
C ARG A 564 -28.95 4.60 -7.82
N PRO A 565 -30.11 3.92 -7.91
CA PRO A 565 -31.14 4.32 -8.86
C PRO A 565 -31.38 5.82 -8.67
N GLN A 566 -31.29 6.61 -9.74
CA GLN A 566 -31.55 8.05 -9.64
C GLN A 566 -32.94 8.23 -9.03
N GLU A 567 -33.08 9.07 -8.00
CA GLU A 567 -34.36 9.35 -7.34
C GLU A 567 -35.44 9.82 -8.33
N THR A 568 -35.04 10.37 -9.49
CA THR A 568 -35.93 10.70 -10.61
C THR A 568 -36.62 9.49 -11.23
N ARG A 569 -35.99 8.31 -11.25
CA ARG A 569 -36.63 7.06 -11.71
C ARG A 569 -37.53 6.44 -10.65
N LEU A 570 -37.23 6.65 -9.37
CA LEU A 570 -38.09 6.17 -8.28
C LEU A 570 -39.43 6.90 -8.27
N ALA A 571 -39.50 8.20 -8.61
CA ALA A 571 -40.79 8.88 -8.74
C ALA A 571 -41.68 8.23 -9.83
N ASP A 572 -41.08 7.92 -10.99
CA ASP A 572 -41.80 7.28 -12.10
C ASP A 572 -42.16 5.80 -11.82
N ASP A 573 -41.28 5.07 -11.13
CA ASP A 573 -41.54 3.67 -10.71
C ASP A 573 -42.51 3.58 -9.53
N TRP A 574 -42.52 4.55 -8.60
CA TRP A 574 -43.52 4.64 -7.54
C TRP A 574 -44.91 4.96 -8.10
N ASP A 575 -44.99 5.81 -9.13
CA ASP A 575 -46.24 6.08 -9.85
C ASP A 575 -46.72 4.87 -10.68
N LEU A 576 -45.80 4.05 -11.19
CA LEU A 576 -46.13 2.75 -11.81
C LEU A 576 -46.59 1.73 -10.76
N LEU A 577 -45.90 1.60 -9.62
CA LEU A 577 -46.27 0.69 -8.55
C LEU A 577 -47.62 1.06 -7.90
N LEU A 578 -47.90 2.36 -7.74
CA LEU A 578 -49.20 2.86 -7.25
C LEU A 578 -50.33 2.60 -8.25
N LYS A 579 -50.04 2.59 -9.56
CA LYS A 579 -51.00 2.21 -10.61
C LYS A 579 -51.21 0.70 -10.71
N GLU A 580 -50.18 -0.10 -10.55
CA GLU A 580 -50.25 -1.57 -10.66
C GLU A 580 -50.83 -2.24 -9.41
N THR A 581 -50.64 -1.66 -8.22
CA THR A 581 -51.14 -2.23 -6.95
C THR A 581 -52.56 -1.79 -6.59
N GLY A 582 -53.18 -0.87 -7.34
CA GLY A 582 -54.54 -0.38 -7.09
C GLY A 582 -54.75 0.31 -5.74
N LEU A 583 -53.67 0.63 -5.01
CA LEU A 583 -53.72 1.19 -3.65
C LEU A 583 -54.09 2.68 -3.60
N ALA A 584 -54.12 3.37 -4.74
CA ALA A 584 -54.50 4.78 -4.82
C ALA A 584 -55.96 5.03 -4.40
N ASP A 585 -56.88 4.10 -4.70
CA ASP A 585 -58.31 4.30 -4.41
C ASP A 585 -58.69 4.04 -2.94
N SER A 586 -57.93 3.22 -2.21
CA SER A 586 -58.21 2.93 -0.80
C SER A 586 -57.70 3.98 0.19
N VAL A 587 -56.61 4.68 -0.16
CA VAL A 587 -56.00 5.69 0.74
C VAL A 587 -56.74 7.03 0.63
N LEU A 588 -57.20 7.41 -0.56
CA LEU A 588 -57.97 8.65 -0.77
C LEU A 588 -59.40 8.59 -0.19
N ALA A 589 -59.98 7.39 -0.05
CA ALA A 589 -61.31 7.22 0.53
C ALA A 589 -61.34 7.49 2.05
N ASN A 590 -60.28 7.12 2.78
CA ASN A 590 -60.22 7.27 4.24
C ASN A 590 -59.90 8.71 4.69
N ASP A 591 -59.13 9.48 3.91
CA ASP A 591 -58.80 10.86 4.25
C ASP A 591 -59.89 11.87 3.88
N SER A 592 -60.77 11.57 2.93
CA SER A 592 -61.87 12.48 2.56
C SER A 592 -62.91 12.67 3.69
N LYS A 593 -63.07 11.67 4.58
CA LYS A 593 -63.96 11.76 5.75
C LYS A 593 -63.36 12.65 6.85
N LYS A 594 -62.06 12.50 7.15
CA LYS A 594 -61.35 13.37 8.11
C LYS A 594 -61.30 14.82 7.64
N LEU A 595 -61.12 15.04 6.34
CA LEU A 595 -61.09 16.40 5.77
C LEU A 595 -62.47 17.09 5.80
N LYS A 596 -63.58 16.33 5.73
CA LYS A 596 -64.94 16.87 5.87
C LYS A 596 -65.32 17.18 7.33
N GLU A 597 -64.81 16.44 8.31
CA GLU A 597 -65.00 16.76 9.73
C GLU A 597 -64.16 17.96 10.18
N LEU A 598 -62.92 18.08 9.70
CA LEU A 598 -62.07 19.25 9.99
C LEU A 598 -62.62 20.56 9.40
N LYS A 599 -63.31 20.51 8.25
CA LYS A 599 -64.00 21.67 7.68
C LYS A 599 -65.29 22.05 8.42
N LYS A 600 -65.92 21.12 9.15
CA LYS A 600 -67.09 21.40 10.01
C LYS A 600 -66.71 21.97 11.37
N LEU A 601 -65.47 21.78 11.82
CA LEU A 601 -64.93 22.37 13.06
C LEU A 601 -64.33 23.77 12.83
N ALA A 602 -64.18 24.18 11.56
CA ALA A 602 -63.61 25.47 11.16
C ALA A 602 -64.68 26.51 10.71
N THR A 603 -65.96 26.21 10.92
CA THR A 603 -67.11 27.12 10.77
C THR A 603 -67.97 26.99 12.00
#